data_AF-A0AAX3ES52-F1
#
_entry.id   AF-A0AAX3ES52-F1
#
_cell.length_a   1.000
_cell.length_b   1.000
_cell.length_c   1.000
_cell.angle_alpha   90.00
_cell.angle_beta   90.00
_cell.angle_gamma   90.00
#
_symmetry.space_group_name_H-M   'P 1'
#
loop_
_entity.id
_entity.type
_entity.pdbx_description
1 polymer ?
#
loop_
_entity_poly.entity_id
_entity_poly.type
_entity_poly.pdbx_seq_one_letter_code
_entity_poly.pdbx_strand_id
1 'polypeptide(L)' 'MKYIANQSVGRFATGDEVLGLTDERAKELLAIGAIKAVPSDQEPQKGNVEPLGDEPSENDEKTVAEDKPKRQRTTKTQG' A
#
# COMPACT_ATOMS: atom_id res chain seq x y z
N MET A 1 22.25 3.72 10.57
CA MET A 1 20.96 3.63 9.86
C MET A 1 19.88 3.37 10.88
N LYS A 2 18.77 4.09 10.77
CA LYS A 2 17.54 3.78 11.50
C LYS A 2 16.51 3.26 10.52
N TYR A 3 15.58 2.44 11.00
CA TYR A 3 14.46 1.97 10.21
C TYR A 3 13.18 2.57 10.75
N ILE A 4 12.41 3.22 9.88
CA ILE A 4 11.11 3.80 10.25
C ILE A 4 10.00 2.97 9.63
N ALA A 5 9.01 2.60 10.42
CA ALA A 5 7.82 1.90 9.95
C ALA A 5 7.01 2.82 9.02
N ASN A 6 6.71 2.34 7.82
CA ASN A 6 5.81 3.03 6.89
C ASN A 6 4.36 2.55 7.04
N GLN A 7 4.19 1.37 7.65
CA GLN A 7 2.91 0.80 8.08
C GLN A 7 3.08 0.14 9.45
N SER A 8 1.99 -0.31 10.08
CA SER A 8 2.07 -1.03 11.35
C SER A 8 2.85 -2.35 11.20
N VAL A 9 3.95 -2.50 11.96
CA VAL A 9 4.80 -3.71 11.96
C VAL A 9 4.87 -4.27 13.38
N GLY A 10 4.13 -5.35 13.63
CA GLY A 10 4.09 -6.00 14.94
C GLY A 10 3.58 -5.06 16.03
N ARG A 11 4.49 -4.60 16.90
CA ARG A 11 4.18 -3.65 17.98
C ARG A 11 4.44 -2.18 17.61
N PHE A 12 5.04 -1.91 16.45
CA PHE A 12 5.46 -0.58 16.03
C PHE A 12 4.38 0.03 15.12
N ALA A 13 4.00 1.28 15.39
CA ALA A 13 3.04 2.01 14.56
C ALA A 13 3.73 2.65 13.35
N THR A 14 2.93 3.09 12.37
CA THR A 14 3.44 3.90 11.26
C THR A 14 4.13 5.15 11.78
N GLY A 15 5.35 5.39 11.32
CA GLY A 15 6.21 6.50 11.74
C GLY A 15 7.11 6.19 12.92
N ASP A 16 6.96 5.03 13.57
CA ASP A 16 7.83 4.62 14.67
C ASP A 16 9.17 4.06 14.19
N GLU A 17 10.19 4.22 15.02
CA GLU A 17 11.48 3.58 14.82
C GLU A 17 11.39 2.08 15.15
N VAL A 18 11.71 1.25 14.17
CA VAL A 18 11.69 -0.21 14.31
C VAL A 18 13.07 -0.67 14.76
N LEU A 19 13.16 -0.98 16.06
CA LEU A 19 14.38 -1.46 16.71
C LEU A 19 14.42 -3.00 16.76
N GLY A 20 15.63 -3.56 16.78
CA GLY A 20 15.85 -4.99 16.98
C GLY A 20 15.54 -5.88 15.76
N LEU A 21 15.56 -5.32 14.55
CA LEU A 21 15.47 -6.10 13.32
C LEU A 21 16.81 -6.78 13.00
N THR A 22 16.75 -8.05 12.59
CA THR A 22 17.87 -8.73 11.94
C THR A 22 18.00 -8.28 10.49
N ASP A 23 19.19 -8.39 9.90
CA ASP A 23 19.45 -7.98 8.51
C ASP A 23 18.52 -8.66 7.50
N GLU A 24 18.24 -9.94 7.71
CA GLU A 24 17.33 -10.72 6.86
C GLU A 24 15.92 -10.14 6.92
N ARG A 25 15.43 -9.86 8.14
CA ARG A 25 14.09 -9.34 8.34
C ARG A 25 13.95 -7.90 7.87
N ALA A 26 14.99 -7.09 8.04
CA ALA A 26 15.03 -5.73 7.51
C ALA A 26 14.92 -5.74 5.98
N LYS A 27 15.63 -6.64 5.27
CA LYS A 27 15.55 -6.77 3.81
C LYS A 27 14.15 -7.17 3.34
N GLU A 28 13.51 -8.13 3.99
CA GLU A 28 12.14 -8.52 3.65
C GLU A 28 11.16 -7.35 3.84
N LEU A 29 11.27 -6.64 4.97
CA LEU A 29 10.39 -5.50 5.28
C LEU A 29 10.64 -4.30 4.36
N LEU A 30 11.88 -4.08 3.93
CA LEU A 30 12.21 -3.08 2.92
C LEU A 30 11.66 -3.48 1.55
N ALA A 31 11.78 -4.76 1.17
CA ALA A 31 11.31 -5.27 -0.12
C ALA A 31 9.79 -5.13 -0.29
N ILE A 32 9.03 -5.29 0.79
CA ILE A 32 7.56 -5.10 0.78
C ILE A 32 7.13 -3.65 1.09
N GLY A 33 8.08 -2.74 1.29
CA GLY A 33 7.80 -1.33 1.61
C GLY A 33 7.22 -1.07 3.01
N ALA A 34 7.35 -2.03 3.94
CA ALA A 34 6.83 -1.91 5.30
C ALA A 34 7.64 -0.97 6.19
N ILE A 35 8.94 -0.87 5.92
CA ILE A 35 9.87 0.04 6.61
C ILE A 35 10.69 0.83 5.59
N LYS A 36 11.27 1.95 6.02
CA LYS A 36 12.23 2.74 5.25
C LYS A 36 13.54 2.90 6.01
N ALA A 37 14.66 2.75 5.32
CA ALA A 37 15.98 3.04 5.88
C ALA A 37 16.25 4.54 5.82
N VAL A 38 16.43 5.17 6.97
CA VAL A 38 16.79 6.59 7.08
C VAL A 38 18.20 6.73 7.66
N PRO A 39 19.03 7.65 7.13
CA PRO A 39 20.30 7.97 7.76
C PRO A 39 20.04 8.53 9.16
N SER A 40 20.81 8.07 10.16
CA SER A 40 20.59 8.41 11.58
C SER A 40 20.72 9.91 11.87
N ASP A 41 21.32 10.67 10.95
CA ASP A 41 21.54 12.12 10.99
C ASP A 41 20.33 12.93 10.52
N GLN A 42 19.34 12.29 9.89
CA GLN A 42 18.06 12.93 9.59
C GLN A 42 17.10 12.72 10.77
N GLU A 43 16.81 13.80 11.49
CA GLU A 43 15.74 13.85 12.48
C GLU A 43 14.41 13.36 11.88
N PRO A 44 13.56 12.71 12.68
CA PRO A 44 12.27 12.23 12.21
C PRO A 44 11.38 13.44 11.91
N GLN A 45 11.26 13.81 10.64
CA GLN A 45 10.23 14.73 10.20
C GLN A 45 8.87 14.04 10.41
N LYS A 46 8.28 14.24 11.60
CA LYS A 46 6.87 13.92 11.85
C LYS A 46 6.04 14.73 10.86
N GLY A 47 5.38 14.04 9.94
CA GLY A 47 4.22 14.53 9.22
C GLY A 47 4.50 15.60 8.16
N ASN A 48 4.93 15.18 6.99
CA ASN A 48 4.37 15.75 5.77
C ASN A 48 4.00 14.58 4.85
N VAL A 49 2.71 14.23 4.86
CA VAL A 49 2.09 13.50 3.76
C VAL A 49 2.02 14.47 2.59
N GLU A 50 3.14 14.63 1.90
CA GLU A 50 3.11 15.20 0.56
C GLU A 50 2.35 14.17 -0.30
N PRO A 51 1.19 14.51 -0.88
CA PRO A 51 0.54 13.60 -1.81
C PRO A 51 1.53 13.36 -2.95
N LEU A 52 2.05 12.14 -3.04
CA LEU A 52 2.78 11.65 -4.22
C LEU A 52 1.88 12.00 -5.40
N GLY A 53 2.39 12.88 -6.26
CA GLY A 53 1.67 13.37 -7.42
C GLY A 53 1.06 12.21 -8.18
N ASP A 54 -0.17 12.41 -8.65
CA ASP A 54 -0.82 11.59 -9.66
C ASP A 54 0.21 11.13 -10.70
N GLU A 55 0.65 9.87 -10.62
CA GLU A 55 1.14 9.14 -11.78
C GLU A 55 -0.12 8.74 -12.56
N PRO A 56 -0.43 9.36 -13.73
CA PRO A 56 -1.35 8.73 -14.65
C PRO A 56 -0.65 7.48 -15.19
N SER A 57 -0.87 6.34 -14.54
CA SER A 57 -0.68 5.04 -15.17
C SER A 57 -1.76 4.93 -16.24
N GLU A 58 -1.45 5.45 -17.42
CA GLU A 58 -2.18 5.18 -18.66
C GLU A 58 -1.96 3.70 -18.98
N ASN A 59 -2.70 2.84 -18.28
CA ASN A 59 -2.89 1.46 -18.68
C ASN A 59 -3.80 1.50 -19.90
N ASP A 60 -3.21 1.29 -21.08
CA ASP A 60 -3.87 0.85 -22.31
C ASP A 60 -4.69 -0.43 -22.04
N GLU A 61 -5.89 -0.29 -21.47
CA GLU A 61 -6.84 -1.41 -21.39
C GLU A 61 -7.56 -1.54 -22.73
N LYS A 62 -6.84 -2.21 -23.62
CA LYS A 62 -7.31 -2.94 -24.80
C LYS A 62 -8.71 -3.51 -24.57
N THR A 63 -9.70 -2.92 -25.24
CA THR A 63 -11.08 -3.38 -25.27
C THR A 63 -11.16 -4.84 -25.72
N VAL A 64 -11.33 -5.76 -24.77
CA VAL A 64 -11.73 -7.14 -25.05
C VAL A 64 -13.23 -7.22 -24.81
N ALA A 65 -13.94 -7.47 -25.90
CA ALA A 65 -15.36 -7.77 -25.95
C ALA A 65 -15.73 -8.88 -24.95
N GLU A 66 -16.78 -8.64 -24.16
CA GLU A 66 -17.53 -9.73 -23.52
C GLU A 66 -19.02 -9.60 -23.87
N ASP A 67 -19.37 -10.29 -24.96
CA ASP A 67 -20.71 -10.80 -25.23
C ASP A 67 -21.10 -11.78 -24.11
N LYS A 68 -22.07 -11.43 -23.27
CA LYS A 68 -22.93 -12.38 -22.53
C LYS A 68 -24.33 -11.81 -22.27
N PRO A 69 -25.40 -12.38 -22.84
CA PRO A 69 -26.77 -12.02 -22.50
C PRO A 69 -27.23 -12.80 -21.27
N LYS A 70 -27.62 -12.11 -20.19
CA LYS A 70 -28.31 -12.74 -19.04
C LYS A 70 -29.71 -12.17 -18.84
N ARG A 71 -30.63 -12.80 -19.58
CA ARG A 71 -32.04 -13.08 -19.29
C ARG A 71 -32.56 -12.51 -17.95
N GLN A 72 -33.35 -11.45 -18.01
CA GLN A 72 -34.29 -11.11 -16.95
C GLN A 72 -35.52 -12.03 -17.07
N ARG A 73 -35.78 -12.85 -16.06
CA ARG A 73 -37.10 -13.45 -15.87
C ARG A 73 -37.38 -13.68 -14.39
N THR A 74 -38.67 -13.53 -14.06
CA THR A 74 -39.42 -13.84 -12.82
C THR A 74 -39.64 -12.64 -11.90
N THR A 75 -40.76 -11.92 -12.10
CA THR A 75 -42.13 -12.14 -11.56
C THR A 75 -42.24 -11.85 -10.05
N LYS A 76 -42.95 -10.77 -9.71
CA LYS A 76 -43.81 -10.76 -8.52
C LYS A 76 -45.12 -10.05 -8.81
N THR A 77 -46.17 -10.82 -8.56
CA THR A 77 -47.59 -10.54 -8.69
C THR A 77 -48.10 -9.93 -7.39
N GLN A 78 -49.12 -9.07 -7.53
CA GLN A 78 -50.25 -8.85 -6.61
C GLN A 78 -50.14 -7.76 -5.54
N GLY A 79 -51.20 -6.94 -5.55
CA GLY A 79 -51.56 -5.87 -4.63
C GLY A 79 -52.54 -4.95 -5.32
#